data_AF-A0A958P892-F1
#
_entry.id   AF-A0A958P892-F1
#
_cell.length_a   1.000
_cell.length_b   1.000
_cell.length_c   1.000
_cell.angle_alpha   90.00
_cell.angle_beta   90.00
_cell.angle_gamma   90.00
#
_symmetry.space_group_name_H-M   'P 1'
#
loop_
_entity.id
_entity.type
_entity.pdbx_description
1 polymer ?
#
loop_
_entity_poly.entity_id
_entity_poly.type
_entity_poly.pdbx_seq_one_letter_code
_entity_poly.pdbx_strand_id
1 'polypeptide(L)' 'MSQPLHFRRCHVCDHVTQSDQTIMKCEHCHKSLAPFFYFDEKSITPPSDLQMRPKSLEGEYSPIQGLTAYWDGFK' A
#
# COMPACT_ATOMS: atom_id res chain seq x y z
N MET A 1 -10.30 17.60 -21.83
CA MET A 1 -10.26 16.69 -20.67
C MET A 1 -8.79 16.32 -20.46
N SER A 2 -8.19 16.66 -19.33
CA SER A 2 -6.81 16.27 -19.02
C SER A 2 -6.78 14.77 -18.68
N GLN A 3 -5.93 14.00 -19.35
CA GLN A 3 -5.70 12.60 -18.98
C GLN A 3 -5.07 12.53 -17.57
N PRO A 4 -5.43 11.52 -16.75
CA PRO A 4 -4.82 11.34 -15.44
C PRO A 4 -3.35 11.00 -15.60
N LEU A 5 -2.48 11.70 -14.86
CA LEU A 5 -1.05 11.45 -14.85
C LEU A 5 -0.73 10.51 -13.69
N HIS A 6 -0.17 9.35 -14.00
CA HIS A 6 0.23 8.32 -13.04
C HIS A 6 1.71 8.42 -12.75
N PHE A 7 2.08 8.30 -11.47
CA PHE A 7 3.46 8.24 -11.00
C PHE A 7 3.65 7.03 -10.11
N ARG A 8 4.73 6.26 -10.32
CA ARG A 8 5.10 5.17 -9.41
C ARG A 8 6.61 5.06 -9.24
N ARG A 9 7.04 4.86 -8.00
CA ARG A 9 8.43 4.57 -7.64
C ARG A 9 8.68 3.06 -7.65
N CYS A 10 9.82 2.65 -8.21
CA CYS A 10 10.24 1.27 -8.22
C CYS A 10 10.72 0.81 -6.84
N HIS A 11 10.14 -0.27 -6.31
CA HIS A 11 10.57 -0.90 -5.05
C HIS A 11 11.92 -1.64 -5.13
N VAL A 12 12.54 -1.71 -6.31
CA VAL A 12 13.84 -2.39 -6.52
C VAL A 12 14.97 -1.41 -6.81
N CYS A 13 14.75 -0.45 -7.71
CA CYS A 13 15.79 0.48 -8.17
C CYS A 13 15.48 1.95 -7.86
N ASP A 14 14.40 2.23 -7.13
CA ASP A 14 13.96 3.57 -6.73
C ASP A 14 13.63 4.57 -7.85
N HIS A 15 13.77 4.16 -9.10
CA HIS A 15 13.41 4.99 -10.24
C HIS A 15 11.91 5.30 -10.26
N VAL A 16 11.56 6.54 -10.58
CA VAL A 16 10.17 7.01 -10.69
C VAL A 16 9.75 6.96 -12.15
N THR A 17 8.72 6.18 -12.44
CA THR A 17 8.07 6.14 -13.76
C THR A 17 6.87 7.07 -13.77
N GLN A 18 6.67 7.78 -14.87
CA GLN A 18 5.56 8.70 -15.12
C GLN A 18 4.87 8.31 -16.42
N SER A 19 3.55 8.16 -16.42
CA SER A 19 2.78 7.77 -17.61
C SER A 19 1.36 8.31 -17.55
N ASP A 20 0.74 8.49 -18.71
CA ASP A 20 -0.70 8.73 -18.90
C ASP A 20 -1.55 7.45 -18.67
N GLN A 21 -0.90 6.30 -18.52
CA GLN A 21 -1.51 5.00 -18.26
C GLN A 21 -1.07 4.43 -16.91
N THR A 22 -1.80 3.42 -16.44
CA THR A 22 -1.46 2.68 -15.22
C THR A 22 -0.09 2.03 -15.33
N ILE A 23 0.82 2.36 -14.40
CA ILE A 23 2.19 1.85 -14.40
C ILE A 23 2.25 0.48 -13.69
N MET A 24 2.51 -0.58 -14.45
CA MET A 24 2.64 -1.95 -13.93
C MET A 24 4.10 -2.43 -13.85
N LYS A 25 5.01 -1.83 -14.60
CA LYS A 25 6.45 -2.17 -14.66
C LYS A 25 7.29 -0.91 -14.55
N CYS A 26 8.48 -1.04 -13.98
CA CYS A 26 9.45 0.05 -13.99
C CYS A 26 10.06 0.20 -15.38
N GLU A 27 10.17 1.43 -15.88
CA GLU A 27 10.83 1.71 -17.17
C GLU A 27 12.35 1.52 -17.13
N HIS A 28 12.97 1.64 -15.96
CA HIS A 28 14.42 1.53 -15.79
C HIS A 28 14.91 0.08 -15.63
N CYS A 29 14.28 -0.71 -14.75
CA CYS A 29 14.72 -2.08 -14.47
C CYS A 29 13.78 -3.17 -15.03
N HIS A 30 12.67 -2.77 -15.67
CA HIS A 30 11.65 -3.64 -16.28
C HIS A 30 10.96 -4.65 -15.36
N LYS A 31 11.28 -4.63 -14.06
CA LYS A 31 10.60 -5.45 -13.06
C LYS A 31 9.18 -4.95 -12.85
N SER A 32 8.26 -5.90 -12.66
CA SER A 32 6.88 -5.62 -12.25
C SER A 32 6.90 -4.88 -10.93
N LEU A 33 6.17 -3.76 -10.85
CA LEU A 33 6.02 -3.03 -9.62
C LEU A 33 5.13 -3.82 -8.67
N ALA A 34 5.54 -3.90 -7.39
CA ALA A 34 4.72 -4.51 -6.36
C ALA A 34 3.30 -3.89 -6.37
N PRO A 35 2.24 -4.68 -6.22
CA PRO A 35 0.89 -4.14 -6.13
C PRO A 35 0.82 -3.08 -5.02
N PHE A 36 0.18 -1.94 -5.31
CA PHE A 36 -0.05 -0.90 -4.32
C PHE A 36 -1.32 -1.25 -3.51
N PHE A 37 -1.34 -2.42 -2.86
CA PHE A 37 -2.37 -2.71 -1.86
C PHE A 37 -1.99 -2.01 -0.55
N TYR A 38 -1.86 -0.68 -0.60
CA TYR A 38 -1.80 0.10 0.63
C TYR A 38 -3.25 0.24 1.11
N PHE A 39 -3.65 -0.63 2.03
CA PHE A 39 -4.89 -0.54 2.81
C PHE A 39 -6.12 -0.13 1.97
N ASP A 40 -6.68 -1.08 1.22
CA ASP A 40 -7.95 -0.84 0.53
C ASP A 40 -9.10 -0.85 1.55
N GLU A 41 -9.41 0.34 2.09
CA GLU A 41 -10.51 0.55 3.04
C GLU A 41 -11.87 0.07 2.52
N LYS A 42 -12.05 -0.07 1.19
CA LYS A 42 -13.29 -0.61 0.62
C LYS A 42 -13.35 -2.13 0.69
N SER A 43 -12.20 -2.78 0.75
CA SER A 43 -12.07 -4.24 0.85
C SER A 43 -12.12 -4.76 2.30
N ILE A 44 -11.94 -3.87 3.28
CA ILE A 44 -11.89 -4.20 4.70
C ILE A 44 -13.00 -3.44 5.41
N THR A 45 -14.04 -4.14 5.87
CA THR A 45 -14.96 -3.53 6.84
C THR A 45 -14.14 -3.22 8.09
N PRO A 46 -14.00 -1.95 8.51
CA PRO A 46 -13.20 -1.62 9.68
C PRO A 46 -13.78 -2.38 10.88
N PRO A 47 -12.96 -3.19 11.58
CA PRO A 47 -13.44 -3.84 12.79
C PRO A 47 -13.82 -2.75 13.77
N SER A 48 -15.08 -2.71 14.17
CA SER A 48 -15.53 -1.82 15.24
C SER A 48 -14.81 -2.19 16.53
N ASP A 49 -14.33 -1.20 17.27
CA ASP A 49 -13.73 -1.39 18.59
C ASP A 49 -14.67 -2.08 19.61
N LEU A 50 -15.97 -2.07 19.32
CA LEU A 50 -17.02 -2.68 20.15
C LEU A 50 -17.42 -4.09 19.69
N GLN A 51 -16.87 -4.58 18.58
CA GLN A 51 -17.21 -5.89 18.04
C GLN A 51 -16.13 -6.92 18.32
N MET A 52 -16.53 -8.19 18.42
CA MET A 52 -15.56 -9.29 18.50
C MET A 52 -14.70 -9.31 17.25
N ARG A 53 -13.39 -9.38 17.45
CA ARG A 53 -12.44 -9.50 16.35
C ARG A 53 -12.64 -10.85 15.65
N PRO A 54 -12.62 -10.90 14.30
CA PRO A 54 -12.68 -12.16 13.57
C PRO A 54 -11.47 -13.04 13.94
N LYS A 55 -11.70 -14.35 14.06
CA LYS A 55 -10.63 -15.32 14.26
C LYS A 55 -9.78 -15.40 13.00
N SER A 56 -8.45 -15.40 13.15
CA SER A 56 -7.55 -15.64 12.01
C SER A 56 -7.73 -17.06 11.49
N LEU A 57 -7.76 -17.21 10.17
CA LEU A 57 -7.77 -18.50 9.50
C LEU A 57 -6.36 -19.10 9.47
N GLU A 58 -6.25 -20.42 9.40
CA GLU A 58 -4.95 -21.09 9.28
C GLU A 58 -4.25 -20.68 7.98
N GLY A 59 -2.99 -20.25 8.08
CA GLY A 59 -2.19 -19.81 6.94
C GLY A 59 -2.32 -18.33 6.59
N GLU A 60 -3.20 -17.58 7.27
CA GLU A 60 -3.29 -16.12 7.12
C GLU A 60 -2.41 -15.39 8.14
N TYR A 61 -1.75 -14.33 7.68
CA TYR A 61 -1.06 -13.40 8.57
C TYR A 61 -2.07 -12.39 9.10
N SER A 62 -2.25 -12.34 10.42
CA SER A 62 -3.06 -11.30 11.03
C SER A 62 -2.44 -9.92 10.72
N PRO A 63 -3.20 -8.95 10.20
CA PRO A 63 -2.68 -7.61 10.01
C PRO A 63 -2.27 -6.99 11.35
N ILE A 64 -1.29 -6.08 11.33
CA ILE A 64 -0.92 -5.30 12.51
C ILE A 64 -2.11 -4.44 12.92
N GLN A 65 -2.67 -4.70 14.11
CA GLN A 65 -3.83 -3.99 14.63
C GLN A 65 -3.39 -2.85 15.54
N GLY A 66 -3.21 -1.67 14.94
CA GLY A 66 -2.77 -0.47 15.62
C GLY A 66 -1.26 -0.27 15.57
N LEU A 67 -0.85 0.99 15.57
CA LEU A 67 0.55 1.41 15.61
C LEU A 67 0.71 2.40 16.75
N THR A 68 1.60 2.13 17.70
CA THR A 68 2.06 3.14 18.66
C THR A 68 3.36 3.71 18.14
N ALA A 69 3.32 4.96 17.68
CA ALA A 69 4.51 5.68 17.25
C ALA A 69 4.98 6.60 18.38
N TYR A 70 6.24 6.46 18.78
CA TYR A 70 6.94 7.43 19.61
C TYR A 70 7.69 8.38 18.69
N TRP A 71 7.26 9.63 18.67
CA TRP A 71 8.01 10.69 18.00
C TRP A 71 8.97 11.26 19.03
N ASP A 72 10.27 11.01 18.88
CA ASP A 72 11.26 11.75 19.66
C ASP A 72 11.26 13.20 19.16
N GLY A 73 11.14 14.14 20.10
CA GLY A 73 10.73 15.51 19.82
C GLY A 73 11.62 16.23 18.81
N PHE A 74 11.00 17.06 17.97
CA PHE A 74 11.71 18.05 17.16
C PHE A 74 12.53 18.95 18.11
N LYS A 75 13.86 18.84 18.02
CA LYS A 75 14.78 19.81 18.62
C LYS A 75 15.00 20.99 17.69
#